data_AF-A0A8J4YG37-F1
#
_entry.id   AF-A0A8J4YG37-F1
#
_cell.length_a   1.000
_cell.length_b   1.000
_cell.length_c   1.000
_cell.angle_alpha   90.00
_cell.angle_beta   90.00
_cell.angle_gamma   90.00
#
_symmetry.space_group_name_H-M   'P 1'
#
loop_
_entity.id
_entity.type
_entity.pdbx_description
1 polymer ?
#
loop_
_entity_poly.entity_id
_entity_poly.type
_entity_poly.pdbx_seq_one_letter_code
_entity_poly.pdbx_strand_id
1 'polypeptide(L)'
;MLREVCRDVSIEPNLLPMDGEQLQYRTANEARVDVSARGFWTREQRAFMDIRIFDPMAACHRGISLEAAHQRNEQEKIRAYGDMIQHVDQGSFTLLVFTTSGGMGPKSKCFYSRLADVIQKRSTSQGATLSPG
;
A
#
# COMPACT_ATOMS: atom_id res chain seq x y z
N MET A 1 -5.19 -2.64 13.38
CA MET A 1 -3.80 -2.15 13.25
C MET A 1 -3.71 -0.79 12.56
N LEU A 2 -3.98 -0.63 11.25
CA LEU A 2 -3.86 0.68 10.58
C LEU A 2 -4.70 1.80 11.22
N ARG A 3 -5.97 1.53 11.57
CA ARG A 3 -6.86 2.48 12.27
C ARG A 3 -6.35 2.91 13.64
N GLU A 4 -5.50 2.09 14.26
CA GLU A 4 -4.92 2.42 15.57
C GLU A 4 -3.78 3.39 15.45
N VAL A 5 -3.19 3.61 14.28
CA VAL A 5 -2.01 4.47 14.10
C VAL A 5 -2.19 5.59 13.08
N CYS A 6 -3.10 5.43 12.13
CA CYS A 6 -3.36 6.40 11.07
C CYS A 6 -4.73 7.08 11.24
N ARG A 7 -4.87 8.24 10.60
CA ARG A 7 -6.14 8.96 10.47
C ARG A 7 -6.79 8.62 9.12
N ASP A 8 -8.09 8.85 9.02
CA ASP A 8 -8.86 8.76 7.76
C ASP A 8 -8.63 7.47 6.96
N VAL A 9 -8.62 6.34 7.68
CA VAL A 9 -8.46 5.01 7.10
C VAL A 9 -9.76 4.57 6.44
N SER A 10 -9.72 4.33 5.13
CA SER A 10 -10.86 3.85 4.34
C SER A 10 -10.52 2.53 3.65
N ILE A 11 -11.51 1.66 3.53
CA ILE A 11 -11.47 0.47 2.67
C ILE A 11 -12.14 0.87 1.35
N GLU A 12 -11.59 0.44 0.22
CA GLU A 12 -12.07 0.75 -1.13
C GLU A 12 -12.43 2.25 -1.32
N PRO A 13 -11.50 3.19 -1.05
CA PRO A 13 -11.76 4.61 -1.23
C PRO A 13 -12.06 4.93 -2.69
N ASN A 14 -12.98 5.88 -2.92
CA ASN A 14 -13.08 6.53 -4.22
C ASN A 14 -11.81 7.35 -4.47
N LEU A 15 -11.24 7.21 -5.66
CA LEU A 15 -10.17 8.08 -6.14
C LEU A 15 -10.75 9.38 -6.66
N LEU A 16 -9.92 10.42 -6.73
CA LEU A 16 -10.37 11.69 -7.28
C LEU A 16 -10.74 11.53 -8.77
N PRO A 17 -11.87 12.11 -9.21
CA PRO A 17 -12.23 12.09 -10.61
C PRO A 17 -11.20 12.88 -11.42
N MET A 18 -10.76 12.32 -12.54
CA MET A 18 -9.87 13.02 -13.47
C MET A 18 -10.64 14.11 -14.22
N ASP A 19 -10.16 15.35 -14.16
CA ASP A 19 -10.74 16.48 -14.89
C ASP A 19 -9.78 16.97 -15.98
N GLY A 20 -9.80 16.30 -17.14
CA GLY A 20 -8.98 16.66 -18.31
C GLY A 20 -7.51 16.22 -18.28
N GLU A 21 -7.06 15.53 -17.24
CA GLU A 21 -5.69 14.99 -17.15
C GLU A 21 -5.47 13.87 -18.17
N GLN A 22 -4.35 13.92 -18.91
CA GLN A 22 -3.94 12.83 -19.80
C GLN A 22 -3.00 11.89 -19.05
N LEU A 23 -3.54 10.77 -18.57
CA LEU A 23 -2.71 9.70 -18.03
C LEU A 23 -2.07 8.89 -19.16
N GLN A 24 -0.85 8.41 -18.92
CA GLN A 24 -0.10 7.59 -19.89
C GLN A 24 -0.87 6.31 -20.26
N TYR A 25 -1.69 5.79 -19.34
CA TYR A 25 -2.45 4.55 -19.52
C TYR A 25 -3.95 4.76 -19.31
N ARG A 26 -4.76 4.30 -20.28
CA ARG A 26 -6.24 4.39 -20.21
C ARG A 26 -6.86 3.60 -19.06
N THR A 27 -6.22 2.52 -18.62
CA THR A 27 -6.68 1.67 -17.49
C THR A 27 -6.61 2.39 -16.15
N ALA A 28 -5.91 3.52 -16.07
CA ALA A 28 -5.82 4.27 -14.85
C ALA A 28 -7.18 4.80 -14.40
N ASN A 29 -8.08 5.21 -15.30
CA ASN A 29 -9.42 5.73 -14.98
C ASN A 29 -10.32 4.75 -14.21
N GLU A 30 -10.01 3.46 -14.25
CA GLU A 30 -10.73 2.40 -13.54
C GLU A 30 -9.98 1.91 -12.30
N ALA A 31 -8.93 2.63 -11.89
CA ALA A 31 -8.13 2.29 -10.73
C ALA A 31 -9.00 2.19 -9.49
N ARG A 32 -8.92 1.04 -8.82
CA ARG A 32 -9.50 0.80 -7.50
C ARG A 32 -8.38 0.38 -6.58
N VAL A 33 -8.34 1.00 -5.42
CA VAL A 33 -7.36 0.71 -4.37
C VAL A 33 -8.10 0.06 -3.20
N ASP A 34 -7.49 -0.93 -2.55
CA ASP A 34 -8.15 -1.67 -1.48
C ASP A 34 -8.24 -0.86 -0.17
N VAL A 35 -7.21 -0.07 0.15
CA VAL A 35 -7.13 0.69 1.40
C VAL A 35 -6.51 2.06 1.17
N SER A 36 -6.96 3.08 1.89
CA SER A 36 -6.18 4.31 2.10
C SER A 36 -6.04 4.63 3.58
N ALA A 37 -4.97 5.36 3.93
CA ALA A 37 -4.70 5.85 5.26
C ALA A 37 -3.93 7.16 5.20
N ARG A 38 -4.30 8.16 6.00
CA ARG A 38 -3.60 9.44 6.08
C ARG A 38 -2.49 9.38 7.13
N GLY A 39 -1.30 9.87 6.76
CA GLY A 39 -0.17 10.03 7.67
C GLY A 39 0.72 8.79 7.83
N PHE A 40 0.58 7.77 7.00
CA PHE A 40 1.34 6.52 7.16
C PHE A 40 2.81 6.65 6.74
N TRP A 41 3.05 7.06 5.49
CA TRP A 41 4.39 7.28 4.95
C TRP A 41 4.92 8.68 5.27
N THR A 42 4.14 9.70 4.90
CA THR A 42 4.45 11.12 5.12
C THR A 42 3.32 11.74 5.93
N ARG A 43 3.65 12.68 6.83
CA ARG A 43 2.66 13.39 7.66
C ARG A 43 1.64 14.10 6.76
N GLU A 44 0.34 14.00 7.10
CA GLU A 44 -0.82 14.53 6.36
C GLU A 44 -1.02 14.03 4.90
N GLN A 45 -0.06 13.33 4.30
CA GLN A 45 -0.24 12.71 2.99
C GLN A 45 -1.10 11.45 3.07
N ARG A 46 -1.97 11.24 2.08
CA ARG A 46 -2.72 9.98 1.94
C ARG A 46 -1.82 8.92 1.32
N ALA A 47 -1.75 7.76 1.97
CA ALA A 47 -1.16 6.54 1.44
C ALA A 47 -2.29 5.66 0.91
N PHE A 48 -2.09 5.11 -0.27
CA PHE A 48 -2.98 4.20 -0.97
C PHE A 48 -2.29 2.84 -1.06
N MET A 49 -2.98 1.79 -0.63
CA MET A 49 -2.47 0.43 -0.60
C MET A 49 -3.36 -0.49 -1.43
N ASP A 50 -2.75 -1.14 -2.40
CA ASP A 50 -3.37 -2.23 -3.15
C ASP A 50 -2.76 -3.55 -2.66
N ILE A 51 -3.60 -4.56 -2.48
CA ILE A 51 -3.26 -5.86 -1.92
C ILE A 51 -3.35 -6.89 -3.04
N ARG A 52 -2.28 -7.65 -3.20
CA ARG A 52 -2.21 -8.72 -4.17
C ARG A 52 -1.74 -10.01 -3.52
N ILE A 53 -2.47 -11.08 -3.76
CA ILE A 53 -2.09 -12.43 -3.36
C ILE A 53 -1.89 -13.26 -4.62
N PHE A 54 -0.75 -13.94 -4.75
CA PHE A 54 -0.49 -14.84 -5.87
C PHE A 54 -0.03 -16.22 -5.41
N ASP A 55 -0.28 -17.23 -6.22
CA ASP A 55 0.25 -18.57 -5.98
C ASP A 55 1.68 -18.69 -6.58
N PRO A 56 2.73 -18.84 -5.76
CA PRO A 56 4.09 -18.97 -6.25
C PRO A 56 4.34 -20.28 -6.99
N MET A 57 3.45 -21.28 -6.85
CA MET A 57 3.53 -22.57 -7.54
C MET A 57 2.70 -22.61 -8.83
N ALA A 58 2.00 -21.52 -9.17
CA ALA A 58 1.24 -21.43 -10.40
C ALA A 58 2.13 -21.63 -11.63
N ALA A 59 1.58 -22.24 -12.69
CA ALA A 59 2.31 -22.55 -13.91
C ALA A 59 2.96 -21.31 -14.57
N CYS A 60 2.36 -20.12 -14.42
CA CYS A 60 2.89 -18.85 -14.94
C CYS A 60 4.15 -18.35 -14.21
N HIS A 61 4.47 -18.91 -13.03
CA HIS A 61 5.69 -18.62 -12.27
C HIS A 61 6.74 -19.74 -12.41
N ARG A 62 6.47 -20.77 -13.23
CA ARG A 62 7.42 -21.85 -13.46
C ARG A 62 8.68 -21.32 -14.13
N GLY A 63 9.85 -21.69 -13.60
CA GLY A 63 11.15 -21.35 -14.17
C GLY A 63 11.66 -19.95 -13.83
N ILE A 64 10.97 -19.20 -12.96
CA ILE A 64 11.48 -17.94 -12.40
C ILE A 64 11.67 -18.04 -10.88
N SER A 65 12.55 -17.21 -10.32
CA SER A 65 12.73 -17.14 -8.87
C SER A 65 11.51 -16.52 -8.20
N LEU A 66 11.30 -16.83 -6.91
CA LEU A 66 10.25 -16.21 -6.12
C LEU A 66 10.39 -14.68 -6.07
N GLU A 67 11.62 -14.17 -6.03
CA GLU A 67 11.90 -12.74 -6.09
C GLU A 67 11.43 -12.13 -7.42
N ALA A 68 11.76 -12.77 -8.55
CA ALA A 68 11.30 -12.33 -9.87
C ALA A 68 9.77 -12.39 -9.98
N ALA A 69 9.13 -13.39 -9.37
CA ALA A 69 7.67 -13.47 -9.30
C ALA A 69 7.08 -12.30 -8.50
N HIS A 70 7.64 -11.96 -7.32
CA HIS A 70 7.24 -10.78 -6.57
C HIS A 70 7.42 -9.49 -7.38
N GLN A 71 8.58 -9.30 -8.01
CA GLN A 71 8.85 -8.10 -8.83
C GLN A 71 7.87 -7.98 -9.99
N ARG A 72 7.57 -9.08 -10.69
CA ARG A 72 6.56 -9.10 -11.77
C ARG A 72 5.19 -8.66 -11.25
N ASN A 73 4.72 -9.30 -10.17
CA ASN A 73 3.43 -8.98 -9.56
C ASN A 73 3.39 -7.55 -9.02
N GLU A 74 4.52 -7.01 -8.54
CA GLU A 74 4.63 -5.61 -8.13
C GLU A 74 4.54 -4.65 -9.32
N GLN A 75 5.20 -4.96 -10.43
CA GLN A 75 5.26 -4.05 -11.59
C GLN A 75 3.95 -3.96 -12.38
N GLU A 76 3.14 -5.02 -12.40
CA GLU A 76 1.89 -5.06 -13.18
C GLU A 76 0.92 -3.92 -12.83
N LYS A 77 0.74 -3.63 -11.53
CA LYS A 77 -0.20 -2.58 -11.08
C LYS A 77 0.44 -1.20 -10.90
N ILE A 78 1.76 -1.14 -10.68
CA ILE A 78 2.48 0.15 -10.58
C ILE A 78 2.34 0.94 -11.88
N ARG A 79 2.42 0.27 -13.04
CA ARG A 79 2.28 0.92 -14.35
C ARG A 79 0.86 1.46 -14.62
N ALA A 80 -0.16 0.81 -14.08
CA ALA A 80 -1.55 1.21 -14.32
C ALA A 80 -2.03 2.30 -13.35
N TYR A 81 -1.59 2.25 -12.08
CA TYR A 81 -2.21 3.04 -11.00
C TYR A 81 -1.27 4.06 -10.34
N GLY A 82 0.05 3.85 -10.46
CA GLY A 82 1.05 4.74 -9.88
C GLY A 82 0.91 6.17 -10.42
N ASP A 83 0.68 6.30 -11.73
CA ASP A 83 0.56 7.61 -12.38
C ASP A 83 -0.65 8.40 -11.85
N MET A 84 -1.84 7.80 -11.79
CA MET A 84 -3.02 8.50 -11.27
C MET A 84 -2.83 8.90 -9.81
N ILE A 85 -2.40 7.98 -8.95
CA ILE A 85 -2.35 8.25 -7.51
C ILE A 85 -1.28 9.30 -7.19
N GLN A 86 -0.18 9.32 -7.95
CA GLN A 86 0.85 10.35 -7.78
C GLN A 86 0.45 11.70 -8.38
N HIS A 87 -0.21 11.72 -9.55
CA HIS A 87 -0.48 12.97 -10.27
C HIS A 87 -1.79 13.64 -9.82
N VAL A 88 -2.80 12.84 -9.48
CA VAL A 88 -4.17 13.32 -9.19
C VAL A 88 -4.41 13.41 -7.69
N ASP A 89 -4.20 12.31 -6.96
CA ASP A 89 -4.46 12.25 -5.51
C ASP A 89 -3.32 12.86 -4.65
N GLN A 90 -2.18 13.21 -5.28
CA GLN A 90 -0.93 13.64 -4.61
C GLN A 90 -0.53 12.70 -3.46
N GLY A 91 -0.89 11.43 -3.60
CA GLY A 91 -0.74 10.39 -2.60
C GLY A 91 0.52 9.57 -2.82
N SER A 92 0.81 8.71 -1.84
CA SER A 92 1.79 7.65 -2.01
C SER A 92 1.08 6.35 -2.36
N PHE A 93 1.59 5.61 -3.35
CA PHE A 93 1.05 4.30 -3.72
C PHE A 93 1.98 3.17 -3.26
N THR A 94 1.43 2.17 -2.58
CA THR A 94 2.17 0.99 -2.11
C THR A 94 1.43 -0.26 -2.51
N LEU A 95 2.10 -1.13 -3.27
CA LEU A 95 1.56 -2.43 -3.62
C LEU A 95 2.05 -3.48 -2.64
N LEU A 96 1.11 -4.09 -1.92
CA LEU A 96 1.34 -5.11 -0.92
C LEU A 96 1.14 -6.49 -1.55
N VAL A 97 2.23 -7.09 -2.03
CA VAL A 97 2.23 -8.41 -2.64
C VAL A 97 2.53 -9.50 -1.62
N PHE A 98 1.71 -10.54 -1.60
CA PHE A 98 1.82 -11.72 -0.76
C PHE A 98 1.73 -12.99 -1.62
N THR A 99 2.30 -14.07 -1.11
CA THR A 99 2.05 -15.41 -1.63
C THR A 99 0.89 -16.08 -0.89
N THR A 100 0.22 -17.04 -1.51
CA THR A 100 -0.75 -17.94 -0.85
C THR A 100 -0.14 -18.74 0.31
N SER A 101 1.19 -18.92 0.31
CA SER A 101 1.95 -19.55 1.39
C SER A 101 2.40 -18.59 2.50
N GLY A 102 1.99 -17.32 2.48
CA GLY A 102 2.28 -16.33 3.52
C GLY A 102 3.60 -15.55 3.33
N GLY A 103 4.30 -15.73 2.22
CA GLY A 103 5.48 -14.96 1.84
C GLY A 103 5.14 -13.51 1.50
N MET A 104 6.01 -12.58 1.87
CA MET A 104 5.84 -11.15 1.62
C MET A 104 6.85 -10.64 0.58
N GLY A 105 6.38 -9.83 -0.36
CA GLY A 105 7.23 -9.06 -1.26
C GLY A 105 8.01 -7.96 -0.52
N PRO A 106 9.05 -7.38 -1.16
CA PRO A 106 9.87 -6.33 -0.55
C PRO A 106 9.06 -5.14 -0.02
N LYS A 107 8.11 -4.60 -0.81
CA LYS A 107 7.28 -3.47 -0.38
C LYS A 107 6.38 -3.82 0.80
N SER A 108 5.81 -5.02 0.80
CA SER A 108 5.01 -5.54 1.92
C SER A 108 5.83 -5.63 3.20
N LYS A 109 7.08 -6.12 3.13
CA LYS A 109 7.98 -6.17 4.30
C LYS A 109 8.28 -4.78 4.85
N CYS A 110 8.60 -3.82 3.98
CA CYS A 110 8.84 -2.44 4.40
C CYS A 110 7.59 -1.82 5.04
N PHE A 111 6.41 -2.07 4.47
CA PHE A 111 5.13 -1.61 5.01
C PHE A 111 4.89 -2.15 6.43
N TYR A 112 5.03 -3.46 6.64
CA TYR A 112 4.79 -4.06 7.96
C TYR A 112 5.84 -3.66 8.99
N SER A 113 7.11 -3.52 8.59
CA SER A 113 8.16 -2.99 9.46
C SER A 113 7.80 -1.58 9.96
N ARG A 114 7.41 -0.69 9.03
CA ARG A 114 6.95 0.67 9.37
C ARG A 114 5.72 0.64 10.26
N LEU A 115 4.74 -0.23 9.97
CA LEU A 115 3.53 -0.35 10.78
C LEU A 115 3.87 -0.74 12.23
N ALA A 116 4.77 -1.71 12.42
CA ALA A 116 5.24 -2.12 13.74
C ALA A 116 5.91 -0.95 14.49
N ASP A 117 6.80 -0.21 13.82
CA ASP A 117 7.46 0.97 14.40
C ASP A 117 6.46 2.03 14.87
N VAL A 118 5.43 2.31 14.07
CA VAL A 118 4.44 3.35 14.40
C VAL A 118 3.52 2.88 15.53
N ILE A 119 3.13 1.60 15.56
CA ILE A 119 2.37 1.02 16.67
C ILE A 119 3.17 1.13 17.97
N GLN A 120 4.44 0.72 17.95
CA GLN A 120 5.31 0.78 19.13
C GLN A 120 5.43 2.21 19.67
N LYS A 121 5.69 3.18 18.79
CA LYS A 121 5.81 4.60 19.18
C LYS A 121 4.53 5.11 19.85
N ARG A 122 3.36 4.78 19.29
CA ARG A 122 2.07 5.20 19.84
C ARG A 122 1.80 4.58 21.21
N SER A 123 2.11 3.31 21.41
CA SER A 123 1.97 2.63 22.70
C SER A 123 2.84 3.27 23.78
N THR A 124 4.09 3.63 23.46
CA THR A 124 5.00 4.31 24.41
C THR A 124 4.50 5.70 24.78
N SER A 125 3.96 6.47 23.83
CA SER A 125 3.40 7.81 24.11
C SER A 125 2.18 7.76 25.03
N GLN A 126 1.31 6.76 24.88
CA GLN A 126 0.15 6.58 25.77
C GLN A 126 0.56 6.16 27.18
N GLY A 127 1.57 5.29 27.31
CA GLY A 127 2.11 4.89 28.63
C GLY A 127 2.77 6.04 29.40
N ALA A 128 3.42 6.98 28.72
CA ALA A 128 4.06 8.12 29.36
C ALA A 128 3.07 9.17 29.92
N THR A 129 1.80 9.13 29.52
CA THR A 129 0.78 10.11 29.96
C THR A 129 0.07 9.68 31.26
N LEU A 130 0.33 8.46 31.76
CA LEU A 130 -0.40 7.84 32.87
C LEU A 130 0.37 7.78 34.21
N SER A 131 1.38 8.62 34.41
CA SER A 131 2.05 8.78 35.71
C SER A 131 1.55 10.04 36.43
N PRO A 132 0.66 9.93 37.44
CA PRO A 132 0.41 11.03 38.36
C PRO A 132 1.55 11.10 39.38
N GLY A 133 2.08 12.31 39.58
CA GLY A 133 2.87 12.65 40.77
C GLY A 133 1.99 12.84 41.99
#